data_AF-C7N3G7-F1
#
_entry.id   AF-C7N3G7-F1
#
_cell.length_a   1.000
_cell.length_b   1.000
_cell.length_c   1.000
_cell.angle_alpha   90.00
_cell.angle_beta   90.00
_cell.angle_gamma   90.00
#
_symmetry.space_group_name_H-M   'P 1'
#
loop_
_entity.id
_entity.type
_entity.pdbx_description
1 polymer ?
#
loop_
_entity_poly.entity_id
_entity_poly.type
_entity_poly.pdbx_seq_one_letter_code
_entity_poly.pdbx_strand_id
1 'polypeptide(L)'
;MTTTEPIAENALEKIDELRTYMEKEGEDDAAGQEEPEGVMSLHVKLTHKQGDAFMWAIPSEQDWLHDALDDFRIVAGVVYAEDEPLLPGSIEIDGYFQADEDGRWVHVSAGRVEVDPETQDACWKNDLNEFPEVVAQLNSALEVPEYRHAVEKAAIGIYA
;
A
#
# COMPACT_ATOMS: atom_id res chain seq x y z
N MET A 1 2.73 21.71 -49.04
CA MET A 1 2.40 20.35 -48.59
C MET A 1 3.54 19.92 -47.69
N THR A 2 3.42 20.19 -46.40
CA THR A 2 4.41 19.83 -45.38
C THR A 2 4.06 18.45 -44.86
N THR A 3 4.90 17.47 -45.19
CA THR A 3 4.80 16.10 -44.69
C THR A 3 5.18 16.12 -43.21
N THR A 4 4.21 15.94 -42.33
CA THR A 4 4.43 15.74 -40.90
C THR A 4 4.81 14.27 -40.72
N GLU A 5 6.10 13.97 -40.59
CA GLU A 5 6.55 12.66 -40.11
C GLU A 5 6.02 12.44 -38.68
N PRO A 6 5.47 11.25 -38.35
CA PRO A 6 4.89 11.01 -37.04
C PRO A 6 6.01 10.87 -35.99
N ILE A 7 6.08 11.84 -35.09
CA ILE A 7 7.03 11.96 -33.96
C ILE A 7 7.17 10.65 -33.14
N ALA A 8 6.11 9.82 -33.13
CA ALA A 8 6.06 8.56 -32.40
C ALA A 8 7.01 7.47 -32.96
N GLU A 9 7.23 7.43 -34.27
CA GLU A 9 8.07 6.39 -34.90
C GLU A 9 9.56 6.64 -34.60
N ASN A 10 9.97 7.92 -34.57
CA ASN A 10 11.32 8.35 -34.20
C ASN A 10 11.63 8.12 -32.70
N ALA A 11 10.61 8.12 -31.84
CA ALA A 11 10.78 7.89 -30.41
C ALA A 11 11.04 6.41 -30.09
N LEU A 12 10.34 5.50 -30.78
CA LEU A 12 10.52 4.06 -30.60
C LEU A 12 11.89 3.59 -31.13
N GLU A 13 12.33 4.13 -32.26
CA GLU A 13 13.64 3.82 -32.84
C GLU A 13 14.78 4.25 -31.92
N LYS A 14 14.67 5.42 -31.27
CA LYS A 14 15.63 5.89 -30.26
C LYS A 14 15.64 5.05 -28.99
N ILE A 15 14.49 4.52 -28.57
CA ILE A 15 14.40 3.62 -27.41
C ILE A 15 15.09 2.27 -27.72
N ASP A 16 15.00 1.79 -28.96
CA ASP A 16 15.66 0.55 -29.40
C ASP A 16 17.18 0.73 -29.56
N GLU A 17 17.62 1.87 -30.09
CA GLU A 17 19.05 2.25 -30.13
C GLU A 17 19.64 2.37 -28.74
N LEU A 18 18.93 3.01 -27.79
CA LEU A 18 19.35 3.11 -26.39
C LEU A 18 19.48 1.74 -25.72
N ARG A 19 18.51 0.85 -25.94
CA ARG A 19 18.54 -0.52 -25.39
C ARG A 19 19.73 -1.31 -25.91
N THR A 20 19.99 -1.22 -27.21
CA THR A 20 21.14 -1.87 -27.86
C THR A 20 22.47 -1.29 -27.38
N TYR A 21 22.53 0.02 -27.09
CA TYR A 21 23.71 0.67 -26.55
C TYR A 21 23.99 0.21 -25.10
N MET A 22 22.94 0.11 -24.27
CA MET A 22 23.05 -0.37 -22.89
C MET A 22 23.48 -1.84 -22.82
N GLU A 23 22.94 -2.71 -23.68
CA GLU A 23 23.38 -4.12 -23.79
C GLU A 23 24.85 -4.26 -24.21
N LYS A 24 25.38 -3.30 -24.99
CA LYS A 24 26.74 -3.35 -25.53
C LYS A 24 27.79 -2.77 -24.60
N GLU A 25 27.43 -1.82 -23.75
CA GLU A 25 28.32 -1.22 -22.74
C GLU A 25 28.49 -2.11 -21.50
N GLY A 26 27.75 -3.22 -21.40
CA GLY A 26 27.88 -4.16 -20.28
C GLY A 26 27.39 -3.60 -18.95
N GLU A 27 26.49 -2.60 -18.98
CA GLU A 27 25.61 -2.26 -17.86
C GLU A 27 24.50 -3.31 -17.75
N ASP A 28 24.91 -4.57 -17.53
CA ASP A 28 24.07 -5.57 -16.89
C ASP A 28 23.97 -5.20 -15.40
N ASP A 29 23.16 -4.18 -15.10
CA ASP A 29 22.71 -3.90 -13.74
C ASP A 29 21.70 -4.97 -13.24
N ALA A 30 21.56 -6.08 -13.97
CA ALA A 30 20.97 -7.33 -13.50
C ALA A 30 21.89 -8.08 -12.50
N ALA A 31 22.78 -7.37 -11.81
CA ALA A 31 23.45 -7.85 -10.62
C ALA A 31 22.44 -7.91 -9.45
N GLY A 32 21.63 -8.95 -9.43
CA GLY A 32 20.99 -9.49 -8.23
C GLY A 32 20.40 -8.46 -7.27
N GLN A 33 19.50 -7.59 -7.76
CA GLN A 33 18.56 -6.97 -6.84
C GLN A 33 17.69 -8.11 -6.31
N GLU A 34 18.01 -8.60 -5.11
CA GLU A 34 17.09 -9.41 -4.33
C GLU A 34 15.77 -8.63 -4.31
N GLU A 35 14.71 -9.20 -4.88
CA GLU A 35 13.42 -8.54 -4.82
C GLU A 35 13.11 -8.25 -3.35
N PRO A 36 12.65 -7.04 -3.04
CA PRO A 36 12.46 -6.64 -1.66
C PRO A 36 11.49 -7.63 -0.99
N GLU A 37 11.93 -8.22 0.11
CA GLU A 37 11.11 -9.17 0.87
C GLU A 37 9.87 -8.44 1.38
N GLY A 38 8.69 -8.96 1.03
CA GLY A 38 7.43 -8.36 1.45
C GLY A 38 7.22 -8.46 2.95
N VAL A 39 6.53 -7.47 3.52
CA VAL A 39 6.24 -7.36 4.96
C VAL A 39 4.74 -7.45 5.23
N MET A 40 4.35 -8.10 6.33
CA MET A 40 2.92 -8.19 6.72
C MET A 40 2.39 -6.90 7.34
N SER A 41 3.26 -5.95 7.68
CA SER A 41 2.89 -4.67 8.26
C SER A 41 3.83 -3.57 7.79
N LEU A 42 3.30 -2.41 7.44
CA LEU A 42 4.07 -1.27 6.96
C LEU A 42 3.62 0.02 7.67
N HIS A 43 4.58 0.82 8.13
CA HIS A 43 4.30 2.15 8.66
C HIS A 43 3.96 3.11 7.52
N VAL A 44 2.78 3.70 7.57
CA VAL A 44 2.31 4.63 6.53
C VAL A 44 1.72 5.88 7.16
N LYS A 45 1.54 6.89 6.32
CA LYS A 45 0.79 8.10 6.62
C LYS A 45 -0.38 8.19 5.65
N LEU A 46 -1.59 8.29 6.18
CA LEU A 46 -2.77 8.65 5.38
C LEU A 46 -2.81 10.17 5.23
N THR A 47 -2.71 10.64 4.00
CA THR A 47 -2.77 12.07 3.68
C THR A 47 -4.07 12.43 3.03
N HIS A 48 -4.57 13.61 3.36
CA HIS A 48 -5.80 14.12 2.78
C HIS A 48 -5.64 15.58 2.40
N LYS A 49 -5.96 15.86 1.15
CA LYS A 49 -6.10 17.20 0.63
C LYS A 49 -7.55 17.66 0.76
N GLN A 50 -7.75 18.90 1.17
CA GLN A 50 -9.08 19.45 1.34
C GLN A 50 -9.87 19.39 0.03
N GLY A 51 -11.05 18.76 0.05
CA GLY A 51 -11.94 18.63 -1.10
C GLY A 51 -11.69 17.39 -1.96
N ASP A 52 -10.67 16.58 -1.66
CA ASP A 52 -10.46 15.30 -2.33
C ASP A 52 -11.39 14.22 -1.73
N ALA A 53 -11.84 13.32 -2.61
CA ALA A 53 -12.67 12.17 -2.24
C ALA A 53 -11.87 10.99 -1.69
N PHE A 54 -10.55 11.12 -1.56
CA PHE A 54 -9.67 10.04 -1.14
C PHE A 54 -8.61 10.52 -0.18
N MET A 55 -8.27 9.69 0.81
CA MET A 55 -6.98 9.77 1.50
C MET A 55 -6.00 8.81 0.83
N TRP A 56 -4.73 9.22 0.72
CA TRP A 56 -3.69 8.40 0.11
C TRP A 56 -2.78 7.81 1.19
N ALA A 57 -2.47 6.52 1.09
CA ALA A 57 -1.51 5.84 1.95
C ALA A 57 -0.10 5.99 1.39
N ILE A 58 0.76 6.65 2.16
CA ILE A 58 2.14 6.92 1.76
C ILE A 58 3.07 6.17 2.73
N PRO A 59 3.93 5.26 2.26
CA PRO A 59 4.95 4.65 3.10
C PRO A 59 5.78 5.71 3.82
N SER A 60 6.00 5.55 5.13
CA SER A 60 6.70 6.56 5.93
C SER A 60 8.15 6.79 5.49
N GLU A 61 8.75 5.83 4.79
CA GLU A 61 10.09 5.95 4.20
C GLU A 61 10.12 6.93 3.01
N GLN A 62 8.97 7.23 2.41
CA GLN A 62 8.79 8.17 1.30
C GLN A 62 8.31 9.53 1.80
N ASP A 63 8.91 10.01 2.89
CA ASP A 63 8.47 11.23 3.58
C ASP A 63 8.50 12.48 2.67
N TRP A 64 9.30 12.45 1.60
CA TRP A 64 9.37 13.50 0.58
C TRP A 64 8.07 13.69 -0.23
N LEU A 65 7.20 12.67 -0.28
CA LEU A 65 5.96 12.73 -1.06
C LEU A 65 4.93 13.69 -0.41
N HIS A 66 5.00 13.91 0.90
CA HIS A 66 4.15 14.84 1.63
C HIS A 66 4.35 16.29 1.21
N ASP A 67 5.59 16.69 0.93
CA ASP A 67 5.91 18.05 0.48
C ASP A 67 5.32 18.35 -0.91
N ALA A 68 5.05 17.32 -1.72
CA ALA A 68 4.49 17.46 -3.07
C ALA A 68 2.95 17.52 -3.10
N LEU A 69 2.27 17.02 -2.07
CA LEU A 69 0.82 16.85 -2.08
C LEU A 69 0.03 18.03 -1.47
N ASP A 70 0.73 19.00 -0.86
CA ASP A 70 0.12 20.19 -0.22
C ASP A 70 -0.95 19.77 0.80
N ASP A 71 -0.56 18.81 1.66
CA ASP A 71 -1.46 18.06 2.53
C ASP A 71 -2.05 18.91 3.67
N PHE A 72 -3.35 18.78 3.90
CA PHE A 72 -4.05 19.50 4.98
C PHE A 72 -4.20 18.65 6.25
N ARG A 73 -4.28 17.32 6.10
CA ARG A 73 -4.37 16.38 7.22
C ARG A 73 -3.48 15.17 6.95
N ILE A 74 -2.70 14.80 7.97
CA ILE A 74 -1.81 13.64 7.95
C ILE A 74 -2.14 12.81 9.20
N VAL A 75 -2.47 11.52 8.99
CA VAL A 75 -2.71 10.55 10.06
C VAL A 75 -1.65 9.45 9.96
N ALA A 76 -0.78 9.35 10.96
CA ALA A 76 0.23 8.29 11.03
C ALA A 76 -0.38 6.98 11.56
N GLY A 77 0.16 5.86 11.12
CA GLY A 77 -0.27 4.54 11.56
C GLY A 77 0.44 3.39 10.88
N VAL A 78 -0.18 2.21 10.96
CA VAL A 78 0.34 0.96 10.40
C VAL A 78 -0.73 0.34 9.52
N VAL A 79 -0.38 -0.05 8.29
CA VAL A 79 -1.21 -0.95 7.48
C VAL A 79 -0.77 -2.37 7.74
N TYR A 80 -1.74 -3.24 8.01
CA TYR A 80 -1.58 -4.68 8.05
C TYR A 80 -2.09 -5.26 6.74
N ALA A 81 -1.25 -6.07 6.07
CA ALA A 81 -1.60 -6.78 4.85
C ALA A 81 -2.90 -7.58 5.02
N GLU A 82 -3.76 -7.57 4.00
CA GLU A 82 -4.93 -8.43 3.94
C GLU A 82 -4.53 -9.88 3.60
N ASP A 83 -4.06 -10.11 2.37
CA ASP A 83 -3.76 -11.45 1.85
C ASP A 83 -2.29 -11.60 1.41
N GLU A 84 -1.69 -10.56 0.85
CA GLU A 84 -0.34 -10.60 0.27
C GLU A 84 0.63 -9.68 1.03
N PRO A 85 1.91 -10.09 1.20
CA PRO A 85 2.93 -9.23 1.79
C PRO A 85 3.06 -7.89 1.06
N LEU A 86 3.11 -6.80 1.82
CA LEU A 86 3.32 -5.47 1.30
C LEU A 86 4.78 -5.30 0.86
N LEU A 87 5.00 -4.80 -0.35
CA LEU A 87 6.34 -4.48 -0.80
C LEU A 87 6.79 -3.13 -0.22
N PRO A 88 7.94 -3.05 0.47
CA PRO A 88 8.50 -1.78 0.93
C PRO A 88 8.60 -0.77 -0.21
N GLY A 89 8.03 0.41 -0.02
CA GLY A 89 8.01 1.47 -1.02
C GLY A 89 6.98 1.33 -2.14
N SER A 90 6.13 0.30 -2.12
CA SER A 90 4.96 0.24 -3.00
C SER A 90 3.94 1.31 -2.63
N ILE A 91 3.28 1.86 -3.65
CA ILE A 91 2.11 2.74 -3.50
C ILE A 91 0.79 1.96 -3.62
N GLU A 92 0.83 0.76 -4.20
CA GLU A 92 -0.29 -0.16 -4.25
C GLU A 92 -0.26 -0.97 -2.95
N ILE A 93 -1.04 -0.49 -1.99
CA ILE A 93 -1.15 -1.02 -0.63
C ILE A 93 -2.60 -1.41 -0.40
N ASP A 94 -2.84 -2.69 -0.10
CA ASP A 94 -4.14 -3.22 0.28
C ASP A 94 -4.07 -3.81 1.69
N GLY A 95 -5.01 -3.42 2.55
CA GLY A 95 -5.02 -3.90 3.94
C GLY A 95 -5.77 -2.99 4.91
N TYR A 96 -5.58 -3.26 6.19
CA TYR A 96 -6.27 -2.57 7.28
C TYR A 96 -5.29 -1.61 7.98
N PHE A 97 -5.58 -0.31 7.88
CA PHE A 97 -4.82 0.73 8.55
C PHE A 97 -5.33 0.94 9.97
N GLN A 98 -4.41 0.96 10.95
CA GLN A 98 -4.67 1.40 12.31
C GLN A 98 -3.99 2.74 12.57
N ALA A 99 -4.75 3.74 13.00
CA ALA A 99 -4.23 5.06 13.36
C ALA A 99 -3.48 5.03 14.70
N ASP A 100 -2.33 5.67 14.76
CA ASP A 100 -1.52 5.77 15.99
C ASP A 100 -2.20 6.66 17.06
N GLU A 101 -2.99 7.66 16.66
CA GLU A 101 -3.53 8.67 17.58
C GLU A 101 -4.66 8.15 18.47
N ASP A 102 -5.53 7.31 17.93
CA ASP A 102 -6.76 6.86 18.57
C ASP A 102 -7.05 5.36 18.40
N GLY A 103 -6.18 4.64 17.69
CA GLY A 103 -6.30 3.21 17.47
C GLY A 103 -7.45 2.80 16.54
N ARG A 104 -8.13 3.76 15.89
CA ARG A 104 -9.21 3.45 14.95
C ARG A 104 -8.68 2.87 13.66
N TRP A 105 -9.57 2.12 13.01
CA TRP A 105 -9.27 1.32 11.85
C TRP A 105 -9.97 1.84 10.60
N VAL A 106 -9.32 1.69 9.45
CA VAL A 106 -9.93 1.92 8.14
C VAL A 106 -9.34 0.96 7.11
N HIS A 107 -10.14 0.58 6.12
CA HIS A 107 -9.67 -0.25 5.03
C HIS A 107 -9.00 0.60 3.95
N VAL A 108 -7.79 0.21 3.55
CA VAL A 108 -7.01 0.80 2.46
C VAL A 108 -7.09 -0.16 1.29
N SER A 109 -7.46 0.33 0.11
CA SER A 109 -7.43 -0.45 -1.11
C SER A 109 -6.77 0.31 -2.25
N ALA A 110 -5.87 -0.34 -2.98
CA ALA A 110 -5.05 0.24 -4.02
C ALA A 110 -4.36 1.55 -3.57
N GLY A 111 -3.84 1.56 -2.34
CA GLY A 111 -3.13 2.70 -1.76
C GLY A 111 -4.01 3.88 -1.33
N ARG A 112 -5.33 3.72 -1.27
CA ARG A 112 -6.25 4.81 -0.94
C ARG A 112 -7.40 4.38 -0.04
N VAL A 113 -7.98 5.38 0.62
CA VAL A 113 -9.18 5.26 1.45
C VAL A 113 -10.23 6.21 0.88
N GLU A 114 -11.44 5.72 0.65
CA GLU A 114 -12.54 6.57 0.22
C GLU A 114 -13.01 7.49 1.36
N VAL A 115 -13.22 8.76 1.03
CA VAL A 115 -13.73 9.77 1.95
C VAL A 115 -15.07 10.25 1.42
N ASP A 116 -16.08 10.20 2.28
CA ASP A 116 -17.38 10.77 1.96
C ASP A 116 -17.23 12.28 1.71
N PRO A 117 -17.57 12.80 0.52
CA PRO A 117 -17.32 14.19 0.19
C PRO A 117 -18.20 15.17 1.00
N GLU A 118 -19.34 14.74 1.52
CA GLU A 118 -20.26 15.57 2.31
C GLU A 118 -19.84 15.64 3.78
N THR A 119 -19.46 14.49 4.37
CA THR A 119 -19.13 14.37 5.79
C THR A 119 -17.64 14.45 6.08
N GLN A 120 -16.80 14.32 5.04
CA GLN A 120 -15.34 14.20 5.15
C GLN A 120 -14.90 13.05 6.07
N ASP A 121 -15.73 12.01 6.18
CA ASP A 121 -15.47 10.82 6.97
C ASP A 121 -14.96 9.68 6.09
N ALA A 122 -13.97 8.95 6.59
CA ALA A 122 -13.34 7.81 5.93
C ALA A 122 -13.91 6.47 6.44
N CYS A 123 -15.10 6.49 7.06
CA CYS A 123 -15.76 5.30 7.63
C CYS A 123 -14.92 4.58 8.70
N TRP A 124 -14.22 5.34 9.55
CA TRP A 124 -13.39 4.81 10.63
C TRP A 124 -14.18 3.86 11.56
N LYS A 125 -13.54 2.76 11.95
CA LYS A 125 -14.04 1.76 12.90
C LYS A 125 -13.25 1.82 14.20
N ASN A 126 -13.87 1.47 15.31
CA ASN A 126 -13.19 1.40 16.61
C ASN A 126 -12.46 0.07 16.79
N ASP A 127 -12.93 -0.98 16.12
CA ASP A 127 -12.39 -2.32 16.24
C ASP A 127 -12.30 -3.00 14.87
N LEU A 128 -11.26 -3.83 14.69
CA LEU A 128 -11.05 -4.61 13.47
C LEU A 128 -12.17 -5.65 13.24
N ASN A 129 -12.86 -6.07 14.29
CA ASN A 129 -14.02 -6.97 14.19
C ASN A 129 -15.28 -6.29 13.63
N GLU A 130 -15.26 -4.97 13.39
CA GLU A 130 -16.35 -4.28 12.71
C GLU A 130 -16.35 -4.49 11.19
N PHE A 131 -15.31 -5.12 10.64
CA PHE A 131 -15.19 -5.51 9.23
C PHE A 131 -15.71 -6.95 9.02
N PRO A 132 -16.87 -7.15 8.35
CA PRO A 132 -17.49 -8.47 8.19
C PRO A 132 -16.57 -9.50 7.51
N GLU A 133 -15.76 -9.06 6.55
CA GLU A 133 -14.78 -9.85 5.83
C GLU A 133 -13.68 -10.38 6.76
N VAL A 134 -13.14 -9.56 7.66
CA VAL A 134 -12.14 -9.98 8.67
C VAL A 134 -12.75 -11.01 9.60
N VAL A 135 -13.99 -10.78 10.07
CA VAL A 135 -14.70 -11.73 10.93
C VAL A 135 -14.93 -13.06 10.20
N ALA A 136 -15.28 -13.03 8.91
CA ALA A 136 -15.47 -14.23 8.10
C ALA A 136 -14.16 -15.01 7.91
N GLN A 137 -13.06 -14.32 7.61
CA GLN A 137 -11.72 -14.92 7.50
C GLN A 137 -11.29 -15.55 8.83
N LEU A 138 -11.46 -14.84 9.95
CA LEU A 138 -11.14 -15.36 11.29
C LEU A 138 -11.95 -16.63 11.60
N ASN A 139 -13.27 -16.61 11.36
CA ASN A 139 -14.11 -17.78 11.58
C ASN A 139 -13.69 -18.97 10.73
N SER A 140 -13.32 -18.73 9.47
CA SER A 140 -12.82 -19.76 8.56
C SER A 140 -11.48 -20.33 9.05
N ALA A 141 -10.57 -19.47 9.53
CA ALA A 141 -9.30 -19.90 10.11
C ALA A 141 -9.51 -20.76 11.37
N LEU A 142 -10.51 -20.44 12.20
CA LEU A 142 -10.83 -21.21 13.41
C LEU A 142 -11.40 -22.62 13.13
N GLU A 143 -11.82 -22.92 11.89
CA GLU A 143 -12.16 -24.28 11.48
C GLU A 143 -10.92 -25.18 11.36
N VAL A 144 -9.74 -24.57 11.14
CA VAL A 144 -8.45 -25.25 11.06
C VAL A 144 -7.89 -25.44 12.49
N PRO A 145 -7.67 -26.68 12.96
CA PRO A 145 -7.24 -26.95 14.33
C PRO A 145 -5.97 -26.22 14.77
N GLU A 146 -5.01 -26.06 13.87
CA GLU A 146 -3.72 -25.41 14.10
C GLU A 146 -3.89 -23.93 14.45
N TYR A 147 -4.68 -23.20 13.65
CA TYR A 147 -4.94 -21.78 13.88
C TYR A 147 -5.82 -21.56 15.10
N ARG A 148 -6.84 -22.39 15.31
CA ARG A 148 -7.64 -22.36 16.54
C ARG A 148 -6.78 -22.51 17.79
N HIS A 149 -5.84 -23.47 17.78
CA HIS A 149 -4.95 -23.68 18.93
C HIS A 149 -3.98 -22.51 19.15
N ALA A 150 -3.52 -21.86 18.08
CA ALA A 150 -2.71 -20.64 18.18
C ALA A 150 -3.51 -19.48 18.80
N VAL A 151 -4.76 -19.27 18.37
CA VAL A 151 -5.65 -18.25 18.93
C VAL A 151 -5.96 -18.53 20.41
N GLU A 152 -6.25 -19.78 20.77
CA GLU A 152 -6.46 -20.19 22.16
C GLU A 152 -5.23 -19.89 23.04
N LYS A 153 -4.03 -20.19 22.55
CA LYS A 153 -2.77 -19.88 23.26
C LYS A 153 -2.58 -18.38 23.46
N ALA A 154 -2.82 -17.58 22.42
CA ALA A 154 -2.74 -16.13 22.49
C ALA A 154 -3.75 -15.56 23.50
N ALA A 155 -4.99 -16.06 23.51
CA ALA A 155 -6.05 -15.63 24.43
C ALA A 155 -5.76 -15.98 25.91
N ILE A 156 -5.06 -17.08 26.17
CA ILE A 156 -4.66 -17.48 27.53
C ILE A 156 -3.38 -16.72 27.98
N GLY A 157 -2.76 -15.94 27.10
CA GLY A 157 -1.55 -15.18 27.39
C GLY A 157 -0.30 -16.05 27.58
N ILE A 158 -0.33 -17.30 27.12
CA ILE A 158 0.82 -18.20 27.16
C ILE A 158 1.64 -17.96 25.90
N TYR A 159 2.34 -16.84 25.86
CA TYR A 159 3.57 -16.76 25.08
C TYR A 159 4.65 -17.49 25.88
N ALA A 160 5.05 -18.66 25.37
CA ALA A 160 6.25 -19.38 25.82
C ALA A 160 7.44 -18.97 24.96
#